data_AF-A0A3B9WBN4-F1
#
_entry.id   AF-A0A3B9WBN4-F1
#
_cell.length_a   1.000
_cell.length_b   1.000
_cell.length_c   1.000
_cell.angle_alpha   90.00
_cell.angle_beta   90.00
_cell.angle_gamma   90.00
#
_symmetry.space_group_name_H-M   'P 1'
#
loop_
_entity.id
_entity.type
_entity.pdbx_description
1 polymer ?
#
loop_
_entity_poly.entity_id
_entity_poly.type
_entity_poly.pdbx_seq_one_letter_code
_entity_poly.pdbx_strand_id
1 'polypeptide(L)'
;LTMYGGLIAVPLVVASAAGYDAATTALLVAAALFVGGFATFLQAWGLPRIGSQLPLVQGVSFTGIATMLSVLATGGGIQSVMGSIMVASAFGFLVAPFFARVLRFFPPVVTGSIITTIGITLVPVAASWSMG
;
A
#
# COMPACT_ATOMS: atom_id res chain seq x y z
N LEU A 1 -6.96 11.38 12.80
CA LEU A 1 -7.05 12.16 11.55
C LEU A 1 -5.79 12.07 10.68
N THR A 2 -4.58 12.13 11.25
CA THR A 2 -3.30 12.15 10.51
C THR A 2 -3.10 10.99 9.53
N MET A 3 -3.55 9.77 9.86
CA MET A 3 -3.46 8.58 9.00
C MET A 3 -4.52 8.50 7.90
N TYR A 4 -5.61 9.27 8.01
CA TYR A 4 -6.75 9.15 7.08
C TYR A 4 -6.35 9.54 5.65
N GLY A 5 -5.62 10.65 5.48
CA GLY A 5 -5.16 11.09 4.17
C GLY A 5 -4.26 10.07 3.47
N GLY A 6 -3.40 9.38 4.22
CA GLY A 6 -2.52 8.33 3.67
C GLY A 6 -3.30 7.08 3.26
N LEU A 7 -4.29 6.65 4.05
CA LEU A 7 -5.07 5.44 3.73
C LEU A 7 -6.00 5.61 2.53
N ILE A 8 -6.61 6.79 2.35
CA ILE A 8 -7.55 7.01 1.24
C ILE A 8 -6.86 7.29 -0.09
N ALA A 9 -5.63 7.82 -0.06
CA ALA A 9 -4.96 8.27 -1.27
C ALA A 9 -4.70 7.11 -2.25
N VAL A 10 -4.17 5.98 -1.78
CA VAL A 10 -3.84 4.85 -2.68
C VAL A 10 -5.08 4.26 -3.36
N PRO A 11 -6.19 3.94 -2.65
CA PRO A 11 -7.44 3.52 -3.29
C PRO A 11 -7.96 4.52 -4.32
N LEU A 12 -7.87 5.82 -4.06
CA LEU A 12 -8.32 6.86 -4.99
C LEU A 12 -7.49 6.86 -6.29
N VAL A 13 -6.16 6.73 -6.19
CA VAL A 13 -5.27 6.66 -7.35
C VAL A 13 -5.55 5.41 -8.19
N VAL A 14 -5.75 4.28 -7.54
CA VAL A 14 -6.00 3.02 -8.25
C VAL A 14 -7.40 3.02 -8.87
N ALA A 15 -8.41 3.54 -8.18
CA ALA A 15 -9.78 3.65 -8.69
C ALA A 15 -9.88 4.62 -9.88
N SER A 16 -9.19 5.77 -9.83
CA SER A 16 -9.18 6.72 -10.94
C SER A 16 -8.48 6.13 -12.17
N ALA A 17 -7.35 5.43 -11.98
CA ALA A 17 -6.67 4.73 -13.05
C ALA A 17 -7.49 3.57 -13.64
N ALA A 18 -8.34 2.94 -12.84
CA ALA A 18 -9.25 1.87 -13.27
C ALA A 18 -10.56 2.40 -13.90
N GLY A 19 -10.80 3.71 -13.89
CA GLY A 19 -12.01 4.32 -14.44
C GLY A 19 -13.28 3.96 -13.66
N TYR A 20 -13.17 3.75 -12.34
CA TYR A 20 -14.30 3.36 -11.50
C TYR A 20 -15.21 4.53 -11.14
N ASP A 21 -16.49 4.21 -10.95
CA ASP A 21 -17.50 5.17 -10.53
C ASP A 21 -17.33 5.54 -9.04
N ALA A 22 -18.04 6.58 -8.60
CA ALA A 22 -17.95 7.08 -7.23
C ALA A 22 -18.37 6.02 -6.20
N ALA A 23 -19.35 5.17 -6.51
CA ALA A 23 -19.81 4.12 -5.61
C ALA A 23 -18.74 3.04 -5.39
N THR A 24 -18.11 2.55 -6.47
CA THR A 24 -17.04 1.55 -6.37
C THR A 24 -15.79 2.15 -5.72
N THR A 25 -15.48 3.42 -6.00
CA THR A 25 -14.37 4.13 -5.35
C THR A 25 -14.60 4.25 -3.84
N ALA A 26 -15.81 4.63 -3.41
CA ALA A 26 -16.16 4.68 -1.99
C ALA A 26 -16.07 3.29 -1.32
N LEU A 27 -16.48 2.24 -2.03
CA LEU A 27 -16.33 0.86 -1.56
C LEU A 27 -14.87 0.47 -1.37
N LEU A 28 -13.97 0.82 -2.31
CA LEU A 28 -12.53 0.56 -2.19
C LEU A 28 -11.91 1.30 -1.01
N VAL A 29 -12.30 2.57 -0.80
CA VAL A 29 -11.85 3.36 0.34
C VAL A 29 -12.34 2.74 1.65
N ALA A 30 -13.62 2.38 1.74
CA ALA A 30 -14.17 1.74 2.94
C ALA A 30 -13.50 0.39 3.23
N ALA A 31 -13.26 -0.42 2.20
CA ALA A 31 -12.54 -1.67 2.32
C ALA A 31 -11.09 -1.46 2.80
N ALA A 32 -10.37 -0.47 2.27
CA ALA A 32 -9.02 -0.15 2.71
C ALA A 32 -8.97 0.31 4.17
N LEU A 33 -9.93 1.15 4.60
CA LEU A 33 -10.06 1.57 6.00
C LEU A 33 -10.37 0.39 6.93
N PHE A 34 -11.28 -0.49 6.51
CA PHE A 34 -11.65 -1.68 7.27
C PHE A 34 -10.46 -2.63 7.45
N VAL A 35 -9.78 -2.96 6.35
CA VAL A 35 -8.61 -3.87 6.35
C VAL A 35 -7.44 -3.24 7.10
N GLY A 36 -7.18 -1.94 6.94
CA GLY A 36 -6.12 -1.23 7.66
C GLY A 36 -6.37 -1.20 9.17
N GLY A 37 -7.62 -0.96 9.59
CA GLY A 37 -8.04 -1.05 10.99
C GLY A 37 -7.89 -2.47 11.55
N PHE A 38 -8.34 -3.48 10.80
CA PHE A 38 -8.20 -4.89 11.17
C PHE A 38 -6.72 -5.31 11.27
N ALA A 39 -5.88 -4.90 10.32
CA ALA A 39 -4.44 -5.18 10.34
C ALA A 39 -3.76 -4.50 11.53
N THR A 40 -4.13 -3.26 11.84
CA THR A 40 -3.64 -2.54 13.04
C THR A 40 -4.02 -3.29 14.31
N PHE A 41 -5.27 -3.74 14.42
CA PHE A 41 -5.74 -4.53 15.55
C PHE A 41 -4.98 -5.84 15.69
N LEU A 42 -4.78 -6.57 14.60
CA LEU A 42 -4.00 -7.82 14.59
C LEU A 42 -2.54 -7.58 15.00
N GLN A 43 -1.93 -6.49 14.53
CA GLN A 43 -0.55 -6.11 14.87
C GLN A 43 -0.40 -5.76 16.36
N ALA A 44 -1.42 -5.09 16.93
CA ALA A 44 -1.47 -4.68 18.32
C ALA A 44 -1.80 -5.84 19.27
N TRP A 45 -2.74 -6.72 18.91
CA TRP A 45 -3.09 -7.91 19.71
C TRP A 45 -1.92 -8.89 19.81
N GLY A 46 -1.20 -9.12 18.71
CA GLY A 46 0.03 -9.90 18.68
C GLY A 46 -0.11 -11.36 19.13
N LEU A 47 -0.33 -12.26 18.17
CA LEU A 47 -0.21 -13.71 18.35
C LEU A 47 1.27 -14.10 18.55
N PRO A 48 1.59 -15.23 19.21
CA PRO A 48 2.98 -15.68 19.32
C PRO A 48 3.57 -15.88 17.91
N ARG A 49 4.54 -15.03 17.53
CA ARG A 49 5.23 -14.90 16.21
C ARG A 49 4.58 -14.01 15.15
N ILE A 50 3.37 -13.48 15.35
CA ILE A 50 2.70 -12.59 14.38
C ILE A 50 2.20 -11.33 15.10
N GLY A 51 2.68 -10.17 14.66
CA GLY A 51 2.40 -8.88 15.29
C GLY A 51 3.54 -8.44 16.21
N SER A 52 3.70 -7.12 16.36
CA SER A 52 4.78 -6.53 17.15
C SER A 52 4.37 -6.27 18.61
N GLN A 53 3.08 -6.48 18.96
CA GLN A 53 2.51 -6.09 20.26
C GLN A 53 2.73 -4.60 20.57
N LEU A 54 2.87 -3.80 19.51
CA LEU A 54 3.04 -2.36 19.57
C LEU A 54 1.88 -1.71 18.82
N PRO A 55 1.41 -0.52 19.24
CA PRO A 55 0.34 0.22 18.57
C PRO A 55 0.85 0.84 17.25
N LEU A 56 1.13 -0.01 16.27
CA LEU A 56 1.56 0.37 14.93
C LEU A 56 0.35 0.48 14.02
N VAL A 57 0.02 1.70 13.62
CA VAL A 57 -1.08 1.95 12.68
C VAL A 57 -0.66 1.48 11.30
N GLN A 58 -1.38 0.46 10.78
CA GLN A 58 -1.18 -0.07 9.45
C GLN A 58 -1.93 0.77 8.43
N GLY A 59 -1.20 1.24 7.42
CA GLY A 59 -1.75 2.00 6.30
C GLY A 59 -1.47 1.33 4.96
N VAL A 60 -1.92 1.97 3.89
CA VAL A 60 -1.65 1.51 2.52
C VAL A 60 -0.30 2.04 2.06
N SER A 61 0.54 1.19 1.48
CA SER A 61 1.85 1.59 0.99
C SER A 61 1.78 2.20 -0.41
N PHE A 62 2.44 3.34 -0.59
CA PHE A 62 2.61 3.98 -1.90
C PHE A 62 3.65 3.30 -2.79
N THR A 63 4.50 2.42 -2.23
CA THR A 63 5.59 1.73 -2.96
C THR A 63 5.10 0.93 -4.15
N GLY A 64 3.87 0.40 -4.09
CA GLY A 64 3.31 -0.50 -5.09
C GLY A 64 2.47 0.18 -6.18
N ILE A 65 2.28 1.50 -6.15
CA ILE A 65 1.35 2.17 -7.09
C ILE A 65 1.82 1.98 -8.54
N ALA A 66 3.09 2.23 -8.83
CA ALA A 66 3.62 2.06 -10.19
C ALA A 66 3.42 0.63 -10.72
N THR A 67 3.58 -0.39 -9.86
CA THR A 67 3.33 -1.79 -10.21
C THR A 67 1.84 -2.12 -10.35
N MET A 68 0.96 -1.51 -9.55
CA MET A 68 -0.49 -1.70 -9.71
C MET A 68 -0.98 -1.11 -11.03
N LEU A 69 -0.50 0.09 -11.38
CA LEU A 69 -0.82 0.75 -12.64
C LEU A 69 -0.31 -0.03 -13.85
N SER A 70 0.88 -0.62 -13.78
CA SER A 70 1.40 -1.44 -14.87
C SER A 70 0.60 -2.72 -15.09
N VAL A 71 0.20 -3.42 -14.02
CA VAL A 71 -0.65 -4.61 -14.09
C VAL A 71 -2.05 -4.27 -14.60
N LEU A 72 -2.57 -3.10 -14.23
CA LEU A 72 -3.86 -2.63 -14.74
C LEU A 72 -3.79 -2.35 -16.26
N ALA A 73 -2.68 -1.78 -16.73
CA ALA A 73 -2.44 -1.50 -18.15
C ALA A 73 -2.32 -2.78 -19.01
N THR A 74 -2.05 -3.96 -18.43
CA THR A 74 -2.07 -5.22 -19.17
C THR A 74 -3.48 -5.78 -19.41
N GLY A 75 -4.54 -5.06 -19.03
CA GLY A 75 -5.93 -5.41 -19.33
C GLY A 75 -6.60 -6.37 -18.35
N GLY A 76 -5.94 -6.74 -17.23
CA GLY A 76 -6.47 -7.70 -16.25
C GLY A 76 -7.46 -7.12 -15.23
N GLY A 77 -7.74 -5.81 -15.29
CA GLY A 77 -8.64 -5.11 -14.34
C GLY A 77 -8.14 -5.09 -12.89
N ILE A 78 -8.97 -4.62 -11.95
CA ILE A 78 -8.59 -4.60 -10.52
C ILE A 78 -8.41 -6.00 -9.95
N GLN A 79 -9.06 -7.01 -10.52
CA GLN A 79 -8.98 -8.37 -10.03
C GLN A 79 -7.59 -8.98 -10.25
N SER A 80 -6.92 -8.67 -11.38
CA SER A 80 -5.52 -9.08 -11.58
C SER A 80 -4.57 -8.34 -10.63
N VAL A 81 -4.85 -7.06 -10.36
CA VAL A 81 -4.09 -6.26 -9.38
C VAL A 81 -4.21 -6.87 -7.99
N MET A 82 -5.43 -7.14 -7.53
CA MET A 82 -5.66 -7.72 -6.20
C MET A 82 -5.11 -9.15 -6.09
N GLY A 83 -5.28 -9.98 -7.12
CA GLY A 83 -4.74 -11.33 -7.16
C GLY A 83 -3.20 -11.34 -7.12
N SER A 84 -2.56 -10.45 -7.89
CA SER A 84 -1.10 -10.31 -7.88
C SER A 84 -0.59 -9.81 -6.52
N ILE A 85 -1.28 -8.85 -5.88
CA ILE A 85 -0.95 -8.38 -4.53
C ILE A 85 -1.09 -9.51 -3.50
N MET A 86 -2.14 -10.32 -3.56
CA MET A 86 -2.33 -11.45 -2.63
C MET A 86 -1.17 -12.45 -2.75
N VAL A 87 -0.80 -12.84 -3.97
CA VAL A 87 0.32 -13.77 -4.22
C VAL A 87 1.65 -13.15 -3.79
N ALA A 88 1.90 -11.89 -4.14
CA ALA A 88 3.12 -11.18 -3.76
C ALA A 88 3.24 -11.02 -2.24
N SER A 89 2.13 -10.76 -1.54
CA SER A 89 2.09 -10.62 -0.09
C SER A 89 2.32 -11.94 0.62
N ALA A 90 1.74 -13.04 0.11
CA ALA A 90 2.00 -14.38 0.64
C ALA A 90 3.48 -14.77 0.48
N PHE A 91 4.06 -14.53 -0.70
CA PHE A 91 5.48 -14.74 -0.93
C PHE A 91 6.36 -13.83 -0.04
N GLY A 92 6.00 -12.55 0.06
CA GLY A 92 6.68 -11.58 0.90
C GLY A 92 6.68 -11.98 2.37
N PHE A 93 5.57 -12.51 2.89
CA PHE A 93 5.46 -13.01 4.25
C PHE A 93 6.41 -14.19 4.51
N LEU A 94 6.53 -15.12 3.56
CA LEU A 94 7.44 -16.27 3.66
C LEU A 94 8.92 -15.85 3.64
N VAL A 95 9.27 -14.86 2.82
CA VAL A 95 10.65 -14.40 2.64
C VAL A 95 11.06 -13.33 3.68
N ALA A 96 10.10 -12.69 4.36
CA ALA A 96 10.31 -11.66 5.36
C ALA A 96 11.45 -11.92 6.37
N PRO A 97 11.55 -13.09 7.04
CA PRO A 97 12.61 -13.33 8.03
C PRO A 97 14.00 -13.39 7.41
N PHE A 98 14.11 -13.88 6.17
CA PHE A 98 15.37 -13.89 5.44
C PHE A 98 15.76 -12.46 5.02
N PHE A 99 14.80 -11.70 4.48
CA PHE A 99 15.03 -10.33 4.03
C PHE A 99 15.41 -9.38 5.19
N ALA A 100 14.83 -9.61 6.38
CA ALA A 100 15.20 -8.89 7.60
C ALA A 100 16.70 -9.02 7.94
N ARG A 101 17.33 -10.15 7.62
CA ARG A 101 18.78 -10.34 7.80
C ARG A 101 19.62 -9.60 6.75
N VAL A 102 19.07 -9.40 5.56
CA VAL A 102 19.74 -8.69 4.46
C VAL A 102 19.64 -7.17 4.63
N LEU A 103 18.56 -6.66 5.25
CA LEU A 103 18.36 -5.24 5.50
C LEU A 103 19.52 -4.56 6.26
N ARG A 104 20.31 -5.31 7.05
CA ARG A 104 21.52 -4.79 7.71
C ARG A 104 22.60 -4.28 6.75
N PHE A 105 22.58 -4.71 5.49
CA PHE A 105 23.52 -4.28 4.45
C PHE A 105 23.08 -3.00 3.73
N PHE A 106 21.84 -2.55 3.95
CA PHE A 106 21.33 -1.32 3.36
C PHE A 106 21.44 -0.17 4.36
N PRO A 107 22.42 0.74 4.21
CA PRO A 107 22.57 1.88 5.10
C PRO A 107 21.36 2.82 5.00
N PRO A 108 21.10 3.66 6.03
CA PRO A 108 19.93 4.54 6.08
C PRO A 108 19.81 5.49 4.88
N VAL A 109 20.93 5.80 4.21
CA VAL A 109 20.95 6.60 2.99
C VAL A 109 20.14 5.94 1.86
N VAL A 110 20.22 4.62 1.68
CA VAL A 110 19.48 3.91 0.63
C VAL A 110 17.98 3.95 0.90
N THR A 111 17.59 3.66 2.14
CA THR A 111 16.18 3.72 2.55
C THR A 111 15.61 5.12 2.39
N GLY A 112 16.37 6.14 2.79
CA GLY A 112 15.99 7.55 2.62
C GLY A 112 15.80 7.93 1.15
N SER A 113 16.76 7.59 0.28
CA SER A 113 16.66 7.85 -1.16
C SER A 113 15.43 7.19 -1.78
N ILE A 114 15.13 5.94 -1.43
CA ILE A 114 13.93 5.23 -1.92
C ILE A 114 12.65 5.96 -1.49
N ILE A 115 12.55 6.37 -0.23
CA ILE A 115 11.39 7.12 0.27
C ILE A 115 11.24 8.46 -0.46
N THR A 116 12.34 9.18 -0.70
CA THR A 116 12.32 10.42 -1.49
C THR A 116 11.86 10.18 -2.92
N THR A 117 12.33 9.12 -3.58
CA THR A 117 11.89 8.76 -4.94
C THR A 117 10.39 8.44 -4.96
N ILE A 118 9.88 7.67 -3.99
CA ILE A 118 8.44 7.40 -3.88
C ILE A 118 7.65 8.71 -3.77
N GLY A 119 8.08 9.63 -2.90
CA GLY A 119 7.46 10.95 -2.77
C GLY A 119 7.44 11.74 -4.08
N ILE A 120 8.58 11.80 -4.79
CA ILE A 120 8.70 12.50 -6.07
C ILE A 120 7.77 11.88 -7.12
N THR A 121 7.66 10.56 -7.18
CA THR A 121 6.76 9.88 -8.15
C THR A 121 5.28 10.16 -7.92
N LEU A 122 4.89 10.63 -6.73
CA LEU A 122 3.51 10.97 -6.41
C LEU A 122 3.17 12.44 -6.67
N VAL A 123 4.16 13.30 -6.94
CA VAL A 123 3.93 14.72 -7.25
C VAL A 123 2.95 14.91 -8.42
N PRO A 124 3.04 14.17 -9.54
CA PRO A 124 2.08 14.32 -10.65
C PRO A 124 0.66 13.95 -10.26
N VAL A 125 0.51 12.93 -9.39
CA VAL A 125 -0.80 12.50 -8.88
C VAL A 125 -1.41 13.60 -8.01
N ALA A 126 -0.65 14.15 -7.07
CA ALA A 126 -1.12 15.25 -6.23
C ALA A 126 -1.45 16.51 -7.06
N ALA A 127 -0.64 16.81 -8.07
CA ALA A 127 -0.91 17.91 -9.00
C ALA A 127 -2.23 17.70 -9.75
N SER A 128 -2.50 16.47 -10.24
CA SER A 128 -3.77 16.17 -10.91
C SER A 128 -4.98 16.48 -10.03
N TRP A 129 -4.94 16.09 -8.74
CA TRP A 129 -6.04 16.37 -7.80
C TRP A 129 -6.17 17.85 -7.44
N SER A 130 -5.07 18.60 -7.45
CA SER A 130 -5.11 20.04 -7.18
C SER A 130 -5.75 20.85 -8.32
N MET A 131 -5.78 20.29 -9.54
CA MET A 131 -6.34 20.95 -10.72
C MET A 131 -7.85 20.70 -10.90
N GLY A 132 -8.45 19.77 -10.12
CA GLY A 132 -9.85 19.36 -10.22
C GLY A 132 -10.00 17.98 -10.86
#